data_AF-A0A9E4G0V0-F1
#
_entry.id   AF-A0A9E4G0V0-F1
#
_cell.length_a   1.000
_cell.length_b   1.000
_cell.length_c   1.000
_cell.angle_alpha   90.00
_cell.angle_beta   90.00
_cell.angle_gamma   90.00
#
_symmetry.space_group_name_H-M   'P 1'
#
loop_
_entity.id
_entity.type
_entity.pdbx_description
1 polymer ?
#
loop_
_entity_poly.entity_id
_entity_poly.type
_entity_poly.pdbx_seq_one_letter_code
_entity_poly.pdbx_strand_id
1 'polypeptide(L)'
;MYADNEILFPHYAIPALRNTRGEPWRQLIDKISAKSETSIEVIALMSVMIELNGCLGCETDSYRAMRGCTACAQQTLRRFKGSDEDLISLYESSVVRLRELDLALDA
;
A
#
# COMPACT_ATOMS: atom_id res chain seq x y z
N MET A 1 5.08 -10.40 22.73
CA MET A 1 5.64 -10.22 21.37
C MET A 1 4.77 -9.14 20.73
N TYR A 2 5.29 -7.92 20.63
CA TYR A 2 4.55 -6.81 20.01
C TYR A 2 4.46 -7.10 18.51
N ALA A 3 3.28 -6.91 17.91
CA ALA A 3 3.12 -7.04 16.46
C ALA A 3 3.84 -5.89 15.76
N ASP A 4 4.46 -6.16 14.61
CA ASP A 4 5.14 -5.12 13.82
C ASP A 4 4.11 -4.12 13.27
N ASN A 5 4.08 -2.93 13.87
CA ASN A 5 3.24 -1.82 13.45
C ASN A 5 4.05 -0.53 13.34
N GLU A 6 3.58 0.32 12.45
CA GLU A 6 4.20 1.59 12.08
C GLU A 6 3.11 2.67 12.00
N ILE A 7 3.51 3.94 12.04
CA ILE A 7 2.56 5.06 11.96
C ILE A 7 1.82 5.06 10.62
N LEU A 8 2.53 4.74 9.53
CA LEU A 8 1.99 4.65 8.18
C LEU A 8 2.26 3.27 7.59
N PHE A 9 1.53 2.91 6.54
CA PHE A 9 1.73 1.63 5.87
C PHE A 9 3.20 1.47 5.44
N PRO A 10 3.90 0.43 5.91
CA PRO A 10 5.34 0.34 5.72
C PRO A 10 5.74 -0.46 4.48
N HIS A 11 6.89 -0.12 3.91
CA HIS A 11 7.45 -0.77 2.72
C HIS A 11 7.59 -2.29 2.88
N TYR A 12 8.06 -2.76 4.05
CA TYR A 12 8.27 -4.20 4.31
C TYR A 12 6.99 -5.04 4.21
N ALA A 13 5.81 -4.42 4.30
CA ALA A 13 4.53 -5.14 4.23
C ALA A 13 4.09 -5.42 2.78
N ILE A 14 4.69 -4.78 1.77
CA ILE A 14 4.30 -4.92 0.35
C ILE A 14 4.38 -6.36 -0.15
N PRO A 15 5.48 -7.13 0.06
CA PRO A 15 5.56 -8.50 -0.47
C PRO A 15 4.48 -9.43 0.09
N ALA A 16 4.00 -9.17 1.31
CA ALA A 16 2.94 -9.95 1.94
C ALA A 16 1.55 -9.73 1.30
N LEU A 17 1.39 -8.72 0.44
CA LEU A 17 0.16 -8.45 -0.31
C LEU A 17 0.05 -9.32 -1.57
N ARG A 18 1.13 -9.98 -1.99
CA ARG A 18 1.23 -10.69 -3.28
C ARG A 18 0.06 -11.65 -3.54
N ASN A 19 -0.31 -12.44 -2.54
CA ASN A 19 -1.30 -13.52 -2.67
C ASN A 19 -2.67 -13.14 -2.08
N THR A 20 -2.99 -11.85 -1.93
CA THR A 20 -4.29 -11.41 -1.38
C THR A 20 -5.40 -11.30 -2.42
N ARG A 21 -5.05 -11.33 -3.71
CA ARG A 21 -5.91 -11.06 -4.86
C ARG A 21 -5.49 -11.93 -6.06
N GLY A 22 -6.13 -11.74 -7.21
CA GLY A 22 -5.90 -12.48 -8.44
C GLY A 22 -4.58 -12.15 -9.14
N GLU A 23 -4.45 -12.69 -10.35
CA GLU A 23 -3.21 -12.63 -11.15
C GLU A 23 -2.72 -11.20 -11.44
N PRO A 24 -3.57 -10.24 -11.87
CA PRO A 24 -3.09 -8.89 -12.20
C PRO A 24 -2.45 -8.21 -10.99
N TRP A 25 -3.08 -8.33 -9.81
CA TRP A 25 -2.55 -7.81 -8.57
C TRP A 25 -1.20 -8.43 -8.20
N ARG A 26 -1.09 -9.76 -8.34
CA ARG A 26 0.13 -10.50 -8.03
C ARG A 26 1.32 -10.00 -8.85
N GLN A 27 1.11 -9.79 -10.15
CA GLN A 27 2.13 -9.26 -11.06
C GLN A 27 2.54 -7.84 -10.69
N LEU A 28 1.58 -7.01 -10.28
CA LEU A 28 1.87 -5.66 -9.78
C LEU A 28 2.78 -5.71 -8.55
N ILE A 29 2.43 -6.52 -7.55
CA ILE A 29 3.23 -6.64 -6.31
C ILE A 29 4.62 -7.19 -6.59
N ASP A 30 4.76 -8.17 -7.49
CA ASP A 30 6.07 -8.70 -7.90
C ASP A 30 6.95 -7.61 -8.53
N LYS A 31 6.37 -6.80 -9.42
CA LYS A 31 7.07 -5.66 -10.05
C LYS A 31 7.49 -4.60 -9.03
N ILE A 32 6.62 -4.24 -8.10
CA ILE A 32 6.88 -3.20 -7.11
C ILE A 32 7.92 -3.66 -6.08
N SER A 33 7.84 -4.92 -5.64
CA SER A 33 8.77 -5.49 -4.65
C SER A 33 10.23 -5.54 -5.12
N ALA A 34 10.46 -5.47 -6.43
CA ALA A 34 11.80 -5.42 -7.04
C ALA A 34 12.38 -3.99 -7.16
N LYS A 35 11.64 -2.96 -6.79
CA LYS A 35 12.06 -1.55 -6.91
C LYS A 35 12.63 -1.01 -5.59
N SER A 36 13.33 0.12 -5.68
CA SER A 36 13.77 0.88 -4.50
C SER A 36 12.57 1.39 -3.70
N GLU A 37 12.70 1.42 -2.37
CA GLU A 37 11.70 2.00 -1.45
C GLU A 37 11.40 3.47 -1.78
N THR A 38 12.39 4.19 -2.31
CA THR A 38 12.26 5.59 -2.71
C THR A 38 11.72 5.78 -4.13
N SER A 39 11.43 4.70 -4.85
CA SER A 39 10.85 4.84 -6.20
C SER A 39 9.42 5.36 -6.11
N ILE A 40 9.03 6.19 -7.08
CA ILE A 40 7.68 6.75 -7.15
C ILE A 40 6.62 5.63 -7.18
N GLU A 41 6.89 4.51 -7.84
CA GLU A 41 5.95 3.39 -7.85
C GLU A 41 5.75 2.75 -6.47
N VAL A 42 6.80 2.61 -5.67
CA VAL A 42 6.66 2.11 -4.30
C VAL A 42 5.89 3.11 -3.44
N ILE A 43 6.26 4.39 -3.51
CA ILE A 43 5.59 5.46 -2.76
C ILE A 43 4.12 5.56 -3.16
N ALA A 44 3.78 5.39 -4.44
CA ALA A 44 2.41 5.39 -4.93
C ALA A 44 1.57 4.26 -4.32
N LEU A 45 2.11 3.03 -4.28
CA LEU A 45 1.42 1.91 -3.64
C LEU A 45 1.27 2.14 -2.14
N MET A 46 2.33 2.64 -1.47
CA MET A 46 2.26 2.97 -0.05
C MET A 46 1.18 4.03 0.23
N SER A 47 1.10 5.08 -0.59
CA SER A 47 0.06 6.12 -0.51
C SER A 47 -1.34 5.54 -0.64
N VAL A 48 -1.58 4.67 -1.64
CA VAL A 48 -2.88 4.02 -1.81
C VAL A 48 -3.23 3.15 -0.61
N MET A 49 -2.26 2.39 -0.07
CA MET A 49 -2.49 1.55 1.10
C MET A 49 -2.72 2.37 2.38
N ILE A 50 -2.05 3.52 2.54
CA ILE A 50 -2.30 4.46 3.65
C ILE A 50 -3.76 4.91 3.64
N GLU A 51 -4.27 5.31 2.47
CA GLU A 51 -5.66 5.73 2.28
C GLU A 51 -6.63 4.58 2.55
N LEU A 52 -6.43 3.41 1.92
CA LEU A 52 -7.33 2.25 2.05
C LEU A 52 -7.36 1.65 3.46
N ASN A 53 -6.22 1.61 4.14
CA ASN A 53 -6.14 1.11 5.52
C ASN A 53 -6.70 2.09 6.54
N GLY A 54 -6.82 3.38 6.18
CA GLY A 54 -7.14 4.45 7.12
C GLY A 54 -6.03 4.68 8.15
N CYS A 55 -4.76 4.61 7.73
CA CYS A 55 -3.61 4.69 8.64
C CYS A 55 -3.57 6.01 9.45
N LEU A 56 -4.03 7.12 8.87
CA LEU A 56 -4.04 8.43 9.55
C LEU A 56 -4.93 8.48 10.81
N GLY A 57 -5.91 7.58 10.92
CA GLY A 57 -6.75 7.41 12.10
C GLY A 57 -6.44 6.13 12.89
N CYS A 58 -5.26 5.53 12.68
CA CYS A 58 -4.84 4.31 13.37
C CYS A 58 -3.96 4.68 14.56
N GLU A 59 -4.56 4.65 15.75
CA GLU A 59 -3.83 4.87 17.01
C GLU A 59 -3.10 3.60 17.45
N THR A 60 -1.99 3.76 18.18
CA THR A 60 -1.08 2.67 18.58
C THR A 60 -1.72 1.60 19.47
N ASP A 61 -2.79 1.95 20.18
CA ASP A 61 -3.60 1.06 21.02
C ASP A 61 -4.86 0.56 20.29
N SER A 62 -5.06 0.93 19.02
CA SER A 62 -6.17 0.41 18.24
C SER A 62 -6.01 -1.09 17.98
N TYR A 63 -7.12 -1.81 17.89
CA TYR A 63 -7.12 -3.23 17.53
C TYR A 63 -6.37 -3.51 16.21
N ARG A 64 -6.37 -2.54 15.28
CA ARG A 64 -5.63 -2.62 14.02
C ARG A 64 -4.12 -2.58 14.24
N ALA A 65 -3.63 -1.63 15.03
CA ALA A 65 -2.21 -1.50 15.37
C ALA A 65 -1.71 -2.73 16.15
N MET A 66 -2.49 -3.20 17.14
CA MET A 66 -2.14 -4.39 17.92
C MET A 66 -2.01 -5.67 17.09
N ARG A 67 -2.69 -5.74 15.93
CA ARG A 67 -2.65 -6.89 15.03
C ARG A 67 -1.48 -6.86 14.03
N GLY A 68 -0.81 -5.71 13.86
CA GLY A 68 0.29 -5.50 12.93
C GLY A 68 -0.14 -5.04 11.53
N CYS A 69 0.70 -4.20 10.91
CA CYS A 69 0.39 -3.53 9.64
C CYS A 69 0.15 -4.51 8.48
N THR A 70 0.91 -5.59 8.41
CA THR A 70 0.75 -6.64 7.38
C THR A 70 -0.64 -7.29 7.45
N ALA A 71 -1.07 -7.70 8.65
CA ALA A 71 -2.37 -8.34 8.82
C ALA A 71 -3.53 -7.35 8.56
N CYS A 72 -3.35 -6.08 8.94
CA CYS A 72 -4.31 -5.02 8.64
C CYS A 72 -4.45 -4.84 7.12
N ALA A 73 -3.34 -4.70 6.39
CA ALA A 73 -3.34 -4.49 4.94
C ALA A 73 -3.95 -5.66 4.17
N GLN A 74 -3.60 -6.90 4.51
CA GLN A 74 -4.22 -8.09 3.92
C GLN A 74 -5.73 -8.14 4.18
N GLN A 75 -6.17 -7.77 5.39
CA GLN A 75 -7.59 -7.72 5.73
C GLN A 75 -8.34 -6.64 4.96
N THR A 76 -7.75 -5.47 4.77
CA THR A 76 -8.27 -4.38 3.94
C THR A 76 -8.47 -4.85 2.50
N LEU A 77 -7.43 -5.43 1.89
CA LEU A 77 -7.51 -5.93 0.51
C LEU A 77 -8.54 -7.04 0.37
N ARG A 78 -8.69 -7.96 1.33
CA ARG A 78 -9.75 -8.99 1.29
C ARG A 78 -11.17 -8.41 1.38
N ARG A 79 -11.35 -7.23 1.98
CA ARG A 79 -12.65 -6.55 2.16
C ARG A 79 -12.98 -5.53 1.09
N PHE A 80 -11.98 -5.09 0.31
CA PHE A 80 -12.20 -4.14 -0.78
C PHE A 80 -13.14 -4.76 -1.82
N LYS A 81 -14.23 -4.04 -2.14
CA LYS A 81 -15.33 -4.58 -2.96
C LYS A 81 -15.10 -4.49 -4.47
N GLY A 82 -14.15 -3.65 -4.90
CA GLY A 82 -13.79 -3.51 -6.32
C GLY A 82 -12.91 -4.63 -6.83
N SER A 83 -12.76 -4.68 -8.16
CA SER A 83 -11.93 -5.65 -8.85
C SER A 83 -10.44 -5.38 -8.66
N ASP A 84 -9.60 -6.27 -9.18
CA ASP A 84 -8.16 -6.05 -9.16
C ASP A 84 -7.76 -4.89 -10.09
N GLU A 85 -8.49 -4.70 -11.19
CA GLU A 85 -8.35 -3.57 -12.11
C GLU A 85 -8.71 -2.24 -11.44
N ASP A 86 -9.74 -2.21 -10.58
CA ASP A 86 -10.06 -1.00 -9.80
C ASP A 86 -8.90 -0.60 -8.88
N LEU A 87 -8.29 -1.58 -8.19
CA LEU A 87 -7.12 -1.34 -7.33
C LEU A 87 -5.90 -0.89 -8.12
N ILE A 88 -5.66 -1.52 -9.27
CA ILE A 88 -4.56 -1.14 -10.18
C ILE A 88 -4.78 0.28 -10.70
N SER A 89 -6.01 0.65 -11.03
CA SER A 89 -6.36 2.00 -11.50
C SER A 89 -6.12 3.06 -10.41
N LEU A 90 -6.43 2.76 -9.14
CA LEU A 90 -6.10 3.64 -8.01
C LEU A 90 -4.58 3.82 -7.86
N TYR A 91 -3.83 2.72 -7.97
CA TYR A 91 -2.37 2.75 -7.96
C TYR A 91 -1.80 3.59 -9.12
N GLU A 92 -2.26 3.38 -10.35
CA GLU A 92 -1.78 4.12 -11.53
C GLU A 92 -2.10 5.61 -11.43
N SER A 93 -3.29 5.97 -10.95
CA SER A 93 -3.67 7.36 -10.67
C SER A 93 -2.75 8.00 -9.63
N SER A 94 -2.38 7.25 -8.58
CA SER A 94 -1.42 7.70 -7.57
C SER A 94 -0.02 7.91 -8.15
N VAL A 95 0.44 7.02 -9.04
CA VAL A 95 1.72 7.18 -9.75
C VAL A 95 1.73 8.45 -10.60
N VAL A 96 0.68 8.70 -11.37
CA VAL A 96 0.57 9.92 -12.20
C VAL A 96 0.62 11.16 -11.32
N ARG A 97 -0.21 11.22 -10.28
CA ARG A 97 -0.25 12.33 -9.31
C ARG A 97 1.13 12.61 -8.69
N LEU A 98 1.84 11.57 -8.26
CA LEU A 98 3.16 11.75 -7.64
C LEU A 98 4.24 12.18 -8.64
N ARG A 99 4.18 11.72 -9.89
CA ARG A 99 5.10 12.20 -10.94
C ARG A 99 4.86 13.67 -11.27
N GLU A 100 3.61 14.10 -11.31
CA GLU A 100 3.28 15.52 -11.50
C GLU A 100 3.83 16.39 -10.37
N LEU A 101 3.74 15.91 -9.12
CA LEU A 101 4.32 16.59 -7.96
C LEU A 101 5.85 16.61 -7.98
N ASP A 102 6.49 15.51 -8.33
CA ASP A 102 7.95 15.39 -8.46
C ASP A 102 8.48 16.41 -9.49
N LEU A 103 7.87 16.45 -10.67
CA LEU A 103 8.20 17.44 -11.71
C LEU A 103 7.96 18.89 -11.28
N ALA A 104 6.95 19.14 -10.45
CA ALA A 104 6.66 20.49 -9.95
C ALA A 104 7.63 20.94 -8.84
N LEU A 105 8.28 20.01 -8.14
CA LEU A 105 9.29 20.32 -7.12
C LEU A 105 10.69 20.55 -7.74
N ASP A 106 10.95 20.00 -8.92
CA ASP A 106 12.19 20.18 -9.68
C ASP A 106 12.19 21.41 -10.60
N ALA A 107 11.06 22.14 -10.70
CA ALA A 107 10.87 23.33 -11.55
C ALA A 107 11.08 24.65 -10.78
#